data_AF-A0AA96IIS3-F1
#
_entry.id   AF-A0AA96IIS3-F1
#
_cell.length_a   1.000
_cell.length_b   1.000
_cell.length_c   1.000
_cell.angle_alpha   90.00
_cell.angle_beta   90.00
_cell.angle_gamma   90.00
#
_symmetry.space_group_name_H-M   'P 1'
#
loop_
_entity.id
_entity.type
_entity.pdbx_description
1 polymer ?
#
loop_
_entity_poly.entity_id
_entity_poly.type
_entity_poly.pdbx_seq_one_letter_code
_entity_poly.pdbx_strand_id
1 'polypeptide(L)'
;MIVNKKVFYPLFYLIFIWSSFIIVRNSFIIKWGSIDLVTILFLLIVFIITILFYFIFLFILVNKSKNIRRDEILIINIKKIKFIYNYLLFFSIIYILCVFVRFFLELIQHNIAFSLSSFVELREKTMEGSEFSQSTIGILSTMFSGFHIILFIFIMWANKHLKSREIKIAQFVFFIGTSTFLFGGGRNAIFISVLIVLLSIYFINFAGLRRIKINKFKFFISIFFIAIIFLYIFVARDEYLGITMIDRINLNEFNYNIKFNNIMVDLLQSNSNIIKYGSYFIMYMTFYLTHSLTFLDLGFITDLPKHAYYFGAMEFYPIVLFFNKFGFDFISIDTIREEWIFSGNYTTLFLPLYYDFGIMGTFLMIVFLIFLFVYNLLKFLNNKNLISLILLIIISLVFILSPIYSFFSLGVFLPILFAFTNLFVIMKLLDYRNSKLKELK
;
A
#
# COMPACT_ATOMS: atom_id res chain seq x y z
N MET A 1 -7.46 -17.59 -28.82
CA MET A 1 -7.25 -17.49 -27.37
C MET A 1 -8.58 -17.79 -26.68
N ILE A 2 -8.71 -18.94 -26.02
CA ILE A 2 -9.86 -19.21 -25.14
C ILE A 2 -9.76 -18.18 -24.01
N VAL A 3 -10.78 -17.33 -23.82
CA VAL A 3 -10.86 -16.47 -22.64
C VAL A 3 -10.92 -17.42 -21.45
N ASN A 4 -9.77 -17.65 -20.83
CA ASN A 4 -9.68 -18.55 -19.71
C ASN A 4 -10.57 -17.96 -18.61
N LYS A 5 -11.44 -18.76 -17.98
CA LYS A 5 -12.29 -18.31 -16.85
C LYS A 5 -11.48 -17.53 -15.81
N LYS A 6 -10.18 -17.84 -15.70
CA LYS A 6 -9.16 -17.11 -14.96
C LYS A 6 -9.23 -15.58 -15.12
N VAL A 7 -9.47 -15.04 -16.32
CA VAL A 7 -9.43 -13.58 -16.54
C VAL A 7 -10.57 -12.85 -15.82
N PHE A 8 -11.64 -13.52 -15.37
CA PHE A 8 -12.71 -12.86 -14.61
C PHE A 8 -12.43 -12.75 -13.10
N TYR A 9 -11.50 -13.56 -12.57
CA TYR A 9 -11.22 -13.62 -11.11
C TYR A 9 -10.71 -12.32 -10.48
N PRO A 10 -9.91 -11.48 -11.15
CA PRO A 10 -9.38 -10.27 -10.54
C PRO A 10 -10.44 -9.25 -10.11
N LEU A 11 -11.53 -9.10 -10.88
CA LEU A 11 -12.62 -8.18 -10.58
C LEU A 11 -13.36 -8.59 -9.29
N PHE A 12 -13.52 -9.89 -9.06
CA PHE A 12 -14.17 -10.40 -7.85
C PHE A 12 -13.43 -10.03 -6.58
N TYR A 13 -12.11 -9.79 -6.62
CA TYR A 13 -11.39 -9.32 -5.43
C TYR A 13 -11.82 -7.92 -5.00
N LEU A 14 -12.02 -7.00 -5.95
CA LEU A 14 -12.48 -5.64 -5.63
C LEU A 14 -13.86 -5.66 -4.98
N ILE A 15 -14.80 -6.41 -5.56
CA ILE A 15 -16.16 -6.56 -5.01
C ILE A 15 -16.10 -7.24 -3.64
N PHE A 16 -15.32 -8.32 -3.51
CA PHE A 16 -15.17 -9.05 -2.25
C PHE A 16 -14.63 -8.16 -1.13
N ILE A 17 -13.64 -7.32 -1.42
CA ILE A 17 -12.99 -6.47 -0.43
C ILE A 17 -13.92 -5.38 0.08
N TRP A 18 -14.62 -4.69 -0.82
CA TRP A 18 -15.61 -3.70 -0.44
C TRP A 18 -16.81 -4.33 0.28
N SER A 19 -17.29 -5.49 -0.17
CA SER A 19 -18.34 -6.23 0.53
C SER A 19 -17.90 -6.64 1.94
N SER A 20 -16.68 -7.16 2.10
CA SER A 20 -16.12 -7.53 3.40
C SER A 20 -16.01 -6.31 4.32
N PHE A 21 -15.55 -5.18 3.79
CA PHE A 21 -15.46 -3.92 4.52
C PHE A 21 -16.84 -3.44 5.01
N ILE A 22 -17.86 -3.47 4.15
CA ILE A 22 -19.23 -3.10 4.52
C ILE A 22 -19.78 -4.03 5.61
N ILE A 23 -19.52 -5.34 5.51
CA ILE A 23 -19.92 -6.31 6.54
C ILE A 23 -19.24 -6.00 7.88
N VAL A 24 -17.93 -5.73 7.88
CA VAL A 24 -17.19 -5.39 9.12
C VAL A 24 -17.68 -4.07 9.70
N ARG A 25 -17.99 -3.07 8.87
CA ARG A 25 -18.55 -1.79 9.32
C ARG A 25 -19.93 -1.95 9.97
N ASN A 26 -20.75 -2.87 9.47
CA ASN A 26 -22.06 -3.17 10.05
C ASN A 26 -22.01 -4.26 11.13
N SER A 27 -20.82 -4.64 11.60
CA SER A 27 -20.68 -5.60 12.69
C SER A 27 -21.19 -5.02 14.02
N PHE A 28 -21.56 -5.89 14.95
CA PHE A 28 -22.10 -5.48 16.25
C PHE A 28 -21.08 -4.75 17.15
N ILE A 29 -19.79 -4.70 16.77
CA ILE A 29 -18.68 -4.20 17.59
C ILE A 29 -18.74 -2.67 17.74
N ILE A 30 -19.08 -1.96 16.65
CA ILE A 30 -19.17 -0.51 16.60
C ILE A 30 -20.48 -0.12 15.93
N LYS A 31 -21.28 0.69 16.61
CA LYS A 31 -22.45 1.34 16.02
C LYS A 31 -22.02 2.64 15.36
N TRP A 32 -21.95 2.61 14.03
CA TRP A 32 -21.72 3.79 13.20
C TRP A 32 -23.02 4.56 12.95
N GLY A 33 -22.90 5.85 12.67
CA GLY A 33 -24.00 6.65 12.13
C GLY A 33 -24.44 6.17 10.74
N SER A 34 -25.66 6.55 10.36
CA SER A 34 -26.18 6.33 9.00
C SER A 34 -25.30 7.06 7.98
N ILE A 35 -25.13 6.44 6.81
CA ILE A 35 -24.42 7.04 5.67
C ILE A 35 -25.46 7.78 4.82
N ASP A 36 -25.11 8.96 4.31
CA ASP A 36 -25.97 9.72 3.44
C ASP A 36 -26.23 9.02 2.10
N LEU A 37 -27.43 9.24 1.54
CA LEU A 37 -27.85 8.65 0.28
C LEU A 37 -26.91 9.01 -0.87
N VAL A 38 -26.36 10.23 -0.88
CA VAL A 38 -25.41 10.69 -1.91
C VAL A 38 -24.16 9.81 -1.93
N THR A 39 -23.58 9.55 -0.76
CA THR A 39 -22.41 8.68 -0.61
C THR A 39 -22.71 7.25 -1.06
N ILE A 40 -23.89 6.72 -0.70
CA ILE A 40 -24.34 5.38 -1.11
C ILE A 40 -24.46 5.31 -2.64
N LEU A 41 -25.15 6.27 -3.26
CA LEU A 41 -25.34 6.33 -4.72
C LEU A 41 -24.00 6.47 -5.44
N PHE A 42 -23.11 7.32 -4.94
CA PHE A 42 -21.77 7.49 -5.48
C PHE A 42 -21.00 6.15 -5.49
N LEU A 43 -20.96 5.44 -4.36
CA LEU A 43 -20.30 4.14 -4.27
C LEU A 43 -20.91 3.11 -5.22
N LEU A 44 -22.25 3.06 -5.31
CA LEU A 44 -22.94 2.17 -6.26
C LEU A 44 -22.52 2.45 -7.70
N ILE A 45 -22.46 3.72 -8.10
CA ILE A 45 -22.00 4.12 -9.44
C ILE A 45 -20.55 3.70 -9.65
N VAL A 46 -19.67 3.90 -8.66
CA VAL A 46 -18.28 3.44 -8.74
C VAL A 46 -18.18 1.93 -8.99
N PHE A 47 -18.98 1.11 -8.29
CA PHE A 47 -19.00 -0.33 -8.53
C PHE A 47 -19.49 -0.69 -9.93
N ILE A 48 -20.57 -0.04 -10.39
CA ILE A 48 -21.13 -0.26 -11.74
C ILE A 48 -20.10 0.11 -12.80
N ILE A 49 -19.48 1.29 -12.71
CA ILE A 49 -18.42 1.74 -13.62
C ILE A 49 -17.26 0.74 -13.59
N THR A 50 -16.86 0.29 -12.40
CA THR A 50 -15.74 -0.62 -12.26
C THR A 50 -15.98 -1.94 -12.97
N ILE A 51 -17.16 -2.53 -12.78
CA ILE A 51 -17.57 -3.76 -13.44
C ILE A 51 -17.70 -3.55 -14.94
N LEU A 52 -18.45 -2.52 -15.37
CA LEU A 52 -18.74 -2.24 -16.77
C LEU A 52 -17.46 -2.04 -17.59
N PHE A 53 -16.59 -1.12 -17.16
CA PHE A 53 -15.37 -0.80 -17.89
C PHE A 53 -14.35 -1.93 -17.84
N TYR A 54 -14.34 -2.74 -16.77
CA TYR A 54 -13.52 -3.95 -16.74
C TYR A 54 -13.86 -4.89 -17.89
N PHE A 55 -15.15 -5.20 -18.08
CA PHE A 55 -15.60 -6.07 -19.16
C PHE A 55 -15.41 -5.44 -20.54
N ILE A 56 -15.68 -4.14 -20.68
CA ILE A 56 -15.46 -3.40 -21.94
C ILE A 56 -13.98 -3.48 -22.34
N PHE A 57 -13.05 -3.09 -21.46
CA PHE A 57 -11.63 -3.12 -21.80
C PHE A 57 -11.12 -4.53 -22.00
N LEU A 58 -11.61 -5.50 -21.22
CA LEU A 58 -11.25 -6.89 -21.41
C LEU A 58 -11.65 -7.38 -22.82
N PHE A 59 -12.88 -7.10 -23.24
CA PHE A 59 -13.37 -7.47 -24.57
C PHE A 59 -12.57 -6.79 -25.69
N ILE A 60 -12.35 -5.47 -25.58
CA ILE A 60 -11.60 -4.68 -26.57
C ILE A 60 -10.15 -5.19 -26.69
N LEU A 61 -9.45 -5.36 -25.57
CA LEU A 61 -8.04 -5.71 -25.56
C LEU A 61 -7.79 -7.17 -25.90
N VAL A 62 -8.68 -8.10 -25.51
CA VAL A 62 -8.58 -9.50 -25.94
C VAL A 62 -8.76 -9.61 -27.45
N ASN A 63 -9.73 -8.90 -28.04
CA ASN A 63 -9.95 -8.90 -29.48
C ASN A 63 -8.76 -8.29 -30.25
N LYS A 64 -8.18 -7.20 -29.75
CA LYS A 64 -6.92 -6.67 -30.30
C LYS A 64 -5.74 -7.63 -30.12
N SER A 65 -5.64 -8.32 -28.99
CA SER A 65 -4.54 -9.26 -28.71
C SER A 65 -4.53 -10.50 -29.59
N LYS A 66 -5.66 -10.85 -30.23
CA LYS A 66 -5.69 -11.90 -31.26
C LYS A 66 -4.77 -11.57 -32.46
N ASN A 67 -4.48 -10.28 -32.68
CA ASN A 67 -3.60 -9.78 -33.74
C ASN A 67 -2.20 -9.41 -33.26
N ILE A 68 -1.96 -9.41 -31.94
CA ILE A 68 -0.61 -9.20 -31.39
C ILE A 68 0.10 -10.53 -31.55
N ARG A 69 0.98 -10.60 -32.55
CA ARG A 69 1.90 -11.71 -32.81
C ARG A 69 2.50 -12.19 -31.49
N ARG A 70 2.87 -13.48 -31.47
CA ARG A 70 3.87 -14.04 -30.55
C ARG A 70 5.16 -13.22 -30.72
N ASP A 71 5.20 -12.03 -30.17
CA ASP A 71 6.43 -11.29 -30.01
C ASP A 71 7.31 -12.21 -29.19
N GLU A 72 8.44 -12.53 -29.83
CA GLU A 72 9.42 -13.52 -29.43
C GLU A 72 9.45 -13.66 -27.92
N ILE A 73 9.26 -14.90 -27.43
CA ILE A 73 9.59 -15.25 -26.06
C ILE A 73 11.01 -14.74 -25.87
N LEU A 74 11.11 -13.57 -25.22
CA LEU A 74 12.36 -12.85 -25.05
C LEU A 74 13.25 -13.86 -24.34
N ILE A 75 14.24 -14.42 -25.05
CA ILE A 75 15.19 -15.34 -24.44
C ILE A 75 15.89 -14.50 -23.40
N ILE A 76 15.44 -14.61 -22.15
CA ILE A 76 15.89 -13.72 -21.10
C ILE A 76 17.35 -14.07 -20.87
N ASN A 77 18.24 -13.18 -21.30
CA ASN A 77 19.67 -13.34 -21.11
C ASN A 77 19.97 -13.44 -19.60
N ILE A 78 20.51 -14.58 -19.16
CA ILE A 78 20.86 -14.82 -17.74
C ILE A 78 21.79 -13.71 -17.22
N LYS A 79 22.67 -13.14 -18.07
CA LYS A 79 23.51 -12.00 -17.69
C LYS A 79 22.68 -10.77 -17.32
N LYS A 80 21.61 -10.48 -18.07
CA LYS A 80 20.67 -9.38 -17.78
C LYS A 80 19.94 -9.62 -16.45
N ILE A 81 19.47 -10.85 -16.21
CA ILE A 81 18.82 -11.23 -14.94
C ILE A 81 19.77 -11.00 -13.75
N LYS A 82 21.01 -11.48 -13.86
CA LYS A 82 22.02 -11.31 -12.79
C LYS A 82 22.37 -9.85 -12.54
N PHE A 83 22.47 -9.05 -13.59
CA PHE A 83 22.70 -7.61 -13.43
C PHE A 83 21.55 -6.94 -12.68
N ILE A 84 20.30 -7.18 -13.09
CA ILE A 84 19.11 -6.64 -12.42
C ILE A 84 19.05 -7.10 -10.96
N TYR A 85 19.30 -8.38 -10.70
CA TYR A 85 19.36 -8.94 -9.34
C TYR A 85 20.37 -8.17 -8.48
N ASN A 86 21.61 -8.03 -8.94
CA ASN A 86 22.67 -7.36 -8.18
C ASN A 86 22.38 -5.87 -7.98
N TYR A 87 21.84 -5.20 -9.01
CA TYR A 87 21.44 -3.79 -8.93
C TYR A 87 20.38 -3.57 -7.84
N LEU A 88 19.30 -4.36 -7.86
CA LEU A 88 18.24 -4.28 -6.85
C LEU A 88 18.74 -4.66 -5.45
N LEU A 89 19.58 -5.69 -5.35
CA LEU A 89 20.20 -6.12 -4.10
C LEU A 89 21.08 -5.02 -3.49
N PHE A 90 21.91 -4.38 -4.31
CA PHE A 90 22.80 -3.30 -3.89
C PHE A 90 22.03 -2.15 -3.23
N PHE A 91 21.03 -1.60 -3.90
CA PHE A 91 20.21 -0.51 -3.34
C PHE A 91 19.36 -0.96 -2.13
N SER A 92 18.94 -2.23 -2.09
CA SER A 92 18.26 -2.79 -0.92
C SER A 92 19.17 -2.84 0.31
N ILE A 93 20.45 -3.18 0.12
CA ILE A 93 21.44 -3.18 1.21
C ILE A 93 21.76 -1.74 1.65
N ILE A 94 21.92 -0.79 0.71
CA ILE A 94 22.11 0.63 1.04
C ILE A 94 20.94 1.13 1.88
N TYR A 95 19.70 0.84 1.46
CA TYR A 95 18.51 1.20 2.23
C TYR A 95 18.60 0.72 3.67
N ILE A 96 18.85 -0.58 3.88
CA ILE A 96 18.95 -1.18 5.21
C ILE A 96 20.01 -0.46 6.04
N LEU A 97 21.22 -0.27 5.49
CA LEU A 97 22.30 0.42 6.18
C LEU A 97 21.91 1.85 6.57
N CYS A 98 21.35 2.64 5.65
CA CYS A 98 20.92 4.01 5.91
C CYS A 98 19.86 4.08 7.02
N VAL A 99 18.87 3.17 7.01
CA VAL A 99 17.84 3.13 8.04
C VAL A 99 18.41 2.77 9.40
N PHE A 100 19.29 1.77 9.49
CA PHE A 100 19.92 1.41 10.76
C PHE A 100 20.75 2.55 11.32
N VAL A 101 21.60 3.17 10.49
CA VAL A 101 22.43 4.31 10.94
C VAL A 101 21.54 5.47 11.38
N ARG A 102 20.52 5.83 10.60
CA ARG A 102 19.56 6.88 10.99
C ARG A 102 18.91 6.56 12.34
N PHE A 103 18.40 5.36 12.51
CA PHE A 103 17.72 4.95 13.74
C PHE A 103 18.65 5.03 14.96
N PHE A 104 19.90 4.59 14.85
CA PHE A 104 20.87 4.70 15.95
C PHE A 104 21.24 6.16 16.26
N LEU A 105 21.40 7.01 15.25
CA LEU A 105 21.64 8.44 15.46
C LEU A 105 20.46 9.10 16.19
N GLU A 106 19.22 8.78 15.79
CA GLU A 106 18.00 9.26 16.43
C GLU A 106 17.90 8.80 17.90
N LEU A 107 18.23 7.54 18.21
CA LEU A 107 18.26 7.05 19.60
C LEU A 107 19.28 7.80 20.47
N ILE A 108 20.50 8.01 19.94
CA ILE A 108 21.57 8.72 20.65
C ILE A 108 21.16 10.18 20.90
N GLN A 109 20.60 10.86 19.89
CA GLN A 109 20.18 12.25 20.03
C GLN A 109 19.10 12.42 21.11
N HIS A 110 18.12 11.52 21.16
CA HIS A 110 17.00 11.61 22.09
C HIS A 110 17.26 10.92 23.45
N ASN A 111 18.49 10.45 23.69
CA ASN A 111 18.89 9.71 24.89
C ASN A 111 17.97 8.51 25.21
N ILE A 112 17.54 7.78 24.17
CA ILE A 112 16.66 6.62 24.31
C ILE A 112 17.52 5.35 24.33
N ALA A 113 17.44 4.57 25.41
CA ALA A 113 18.10 3.27 25.50
C ALA A 113 17.56 2.30 24.43
N PHE A 114 18.37 1.38 23.90
CA PHE A 114 17.90 0.43 22.90
C PHE A 114 17.01 -0.67 23.52
N SER A 115 15.71 -0.65 23.21
CA SER A 115 14.71 -1.62 23.66
C SER A 115 13.51 -1.66 22.70
N LEU A 116 12.55 -2.58 22.92
CA LEU A 116 11.35 -2.67 22.08
C LEU A 116 10.42 -1.46 22.26
N SER A 117 10.32 -0.91 23.48
CA SER A 117 9.52 0.30 23.74
C SER A 117 10.13 1.56 23.12
N SER A 118 11.44 1.55 22.86
CA SER A 118 12.18 2.64 22.21
C SER A 118 11.67 2.95 20.82
N PHE A 119 11.12 1.97 20.09
CA PHE A 119 10.51 2.23 18.78
C PHE A 119 9.27 3.12 18.89
N VAL A 120 8.47 2.93 19.93
CA VAL A 120 7.26 3.72 20.17
C VAL A 120 7.64 5.09 20.69
N GLU A 121 8.52 5.15 21.69
CA GLU A 121 9.00 6.41 22.26
C GLU A 121 9.66 7.30 21.19
N LEU A 122 10.57 6.76 20.39
CA LEU A 122 11.25 7.51 19.35
C LEU A 122 10.26 8.04 18.31
N ARG A 123 9.29 7.20 17.91
CA ARG A 123 8.24 7.61 16.96
C ARG A 123 7.43 8.77 17.51
N GLU A 124 6.95 8.71 18.75
CA GLU A 124 6.14 9.79 19.31
C GLU A 124 6.97 11.08 19.47
N LYS A 125 8.26 10.99 19.85
CA LYS A 125 9.16 12.17 19.89
C LYS A 125 9.46 12.78 18.51
N THR A 126 9.37 12.00 17.44
CA THR A 126 9.68 12.44 16.07
C THR A 126 8.43 12.66 15.20
N MET A 127 7.24 12.57 15.81
CA MET A 127 5.96 12.63 15.08
C MET A 127 5.71 14.01 14.45
N GLU A 128 6.20 15.08 15.05
CA GLU A 128 6.12 16.45 14.53
C GLU A 128 7.27 16.79 13.56
N GLY A 129 8.19 15.84 13.36
CA GLY A 129 9.36 16.01 12.51
C GLY A 129 10.59 15.40 13.17
N SER A 130 11.44 14.78 12.35
CA SER A 130 12.79 14.36 12.76
C SER A 130 13.80 15.29 12.12
N GLU A 131 14.78 15.77 12.88
CA GLU A 131 15.90 16.56 12.34
C GLU A 131 16.68 15.76 11.28
N PHE A 132 16.73 14.43 11.43
CA PHE A 132 17.35 13.56 10.45
C PHE A 132 16.49 13.30 9.21
N SER A 133 15.20 13.66 9.20
CA SER A 133 14.32 13.43 8.04
C SER A 133 14.80 14.19 6.79
N GLN A 134 15.41 15.37 6.97
CA GLN A 134 15.95 16.20 5.89
C GLN A 134 17.44 15.98 5.64
N SER A 135 18.12 15.21 6.50
CA SER A 135 19.52 14.86 6.29
C SER A 135 19.70 13.96 5.07
N THR A 136 20.92 13.93 4.51
CA THR A 136 21.28 13.02 3.41
C THR A 136 20.90 11.58 3.72
N ILE A 137 21.12 11.12 4.95
CA ILE A 137 20.82 9.73 5.33
C ILE A 137 19.31 9.49 5.43
N GLY A 138 18.53 10.47 5.90
CA GLY A 138 17.08 10.43 5.93
C GLY A 138 16.47 10.34 4.53
N ILE A 139 16.95 11.18 3.61
CA ILE A 139 16.51 11.19 2.21
C ILE A 139 16.83 9.85 1.54
N LEU A 140 18.07 9.36 1.64
CA LEU A 140 18.46 8.08 1.05
C LEU A 140 17.69 6.90 1.64
N SER A 141 17.45 6.90 2.97
CA SER A 141 16.67 5.86 3.64
C SER A 141 15.23 5.82 3.13
N THR A 142 14.61 6.97 2.87
CA THR A 142 13.24 7.06 2.37
C THR A 142 13.18 6.65 0.90
N MET A 143 14.06 7.23 0.07
CA MET A 143 14.14 7.04 -1.37
C MET A 143 14.38 5.58 -1.76
N PHE A 144 15.24 4.86 -1.04
CA PHE A 144 15.59 3.47 -1.36
C PHE A 144 14.70 2.41 -0.69
N SER A 145 13.74 2.81 0.15
CA SER A 145 12.88 1.87 0.87
C SER A 145 12.01 0.99 -0.04
N GLY A 146 11.76 1.36 -1.30
CA GLY A 146 11.04 0.50 -2.25
C GLY A 146 11.87 -0.64 -2.86
N PHE A 147 13.21 -0.59 -2.81
CA PHE A 147 14.06 -1.50 -3.58
C PHE A 147 13.98 -2.95 -3.11
N HIS A 148 13.93 -3.20 -1.79
CA HIS A 148 13.85 -4.55 -1.25
C HIS A 148 12.52 -5.24 -1.60
N ILE A 149 11.44 -4.44 -1.73
CA ILE A 149 10.12 -4.88 -2.18
C ILE A 149 10.17 -5.28 -3.66
N ILE A 150 10.72 -4.41 -4.51
CA ILE A 150 10.87 -4.70 -5.95
C ILE A 150 11.81 -5.89 -6.19
N LEU A 151 12.89 -6.02 -5.41
CA LEU A 151 13.78 -7.20 -5.41
C LEU A 151 13.00 -8.48 -5.12
N PHE A 152 12.10 -8.46 -4.12
CA PHE A 152 11.26 -9.61 -3.80
C PHE A 152 10.35 -10.02 -4.97
N ILE A 153 9.66 -9.07 -5.59
CA ILE A 153 8.82 -9.33 -6.78
C ILE A 153 9.70 -9.91 -7.92
N PHE A 154 10.88 -9.33 -8.12
CA PHE A 154 11.83 -9.78 -9.13
C PHE A 154 12.28 -11.24 -8.92
N ILE A 155 12.69 -11.64 -7.71
CA ILE A 155 13.15 -13.02 -7.47
C ILE A 155 12.01 -14.05 -7.58
N MET A 156 10.77 -13.64 -7.33
CA MET A 156 9.59 -14.48 -7.52
C MET A 156 9.35 -14.75 -9.01
N TRP A 157 9.56 -13.73 -9.84
CA TRP A 157 9.47 -13.82 -11.29
C TRP A 157 10.66 -14.56 -11.93
N ALA A 158 11.90 -14.20 -11.58
CA ALA A 158 13.14 -14.71 -12.15
C ALA A 158 13.60 -16.05 -11.54
N ASN A 159 12.79 -16.68 -10.69
CA ASN A 159 13.19 -17.77 -9.81
C ASN A 159 13.96 -18.91 -10.51
N LYS A 160 13.52 -19.31 -11.72
CA LYS A 160 14.14 -20.40 -12.50
C LYS A 160 15.55 -20.09 -12.99
N HIS A 161 15.94 -18.82 -13.00
CA HIS A 161 17.22 -18.34 -13.52
C HIS A 161 18.20 -17.92 -12.40
N LEU A 162 17.77 -18.02 -11.14
CA LEU A 162 18.57 -17.66 -9.97
C LEU A 162 18.95 -18.92 -9.18
N LYS A 163 20.13 -18.90 -8.57
CA LYS A 163 20.60 -19.93 -7.64
C LYS A 163 19.79 -19.86 -6.34
N SER A 164 19.64 -21.00 -5.67
CA SER A 164 18.98 -21.09 -4.35
C SER A 164 19.56 -20.10 -3.33
N ARG A 165 20.90 -19.91 -3.34
CA ARG A 165 21.58 -18.92 -2.49
C ARG A 165 21.13 -17.48 -2.76
N GLU A 166 21.02 -17.09 -4.04
CA GLU A 166 20.59 -15.74 -4.43
C GLU A 166 19.15 -15.48 -3.96
N ILE A 167 18.26 -16.47 -4.13
CA ILE A 167 16.88 -16.39 -3.65
C ILE A 167 16.83 -16.21 -2.12
N LYS A 168 17.59 -17.00 -1.37
CA LYS A 168 17.64 -16.91 0.11
C LYS A 168 18.18 -15.56 0.58
N ILE A 169 19.23 -15.04 -0.05
CA ILE A 169 19.79 -13.71 0.28
C ILE A 169 18.73 -12.63 0.06
N ALA A 170 18.07 -12.62 -1.10
CA ALA A 170 17.04 -11.62 -1.37
C ALA A 170 15.81 -11.74 -0.47
N GLN A 171 15.41 -12.96 -0.08
CA GLN A 171 14.36 -13.17 0.92
C GLN A 171 14.75 -12.64 2.29
N PHE A 172 16.00 -12.85 2.71
CA PHE A 172 16.54 -12.33 3.96
C PHE A 172 16.59 -10.80 3.95
N VAL A 173 17.08 -10.21 2.86
CA VAL A 173 17.09 -8.75 2.66
C VAL A 173 15.68 -8.16 2.67
N PHE A 174 14.71 -8.81 2.02
CA PHE A 174 13.31 -8.40 2.09
C PHE A 174 12.77 -8.43 3.53
N PHE A 175 13.06 -9.49 4.28
CA PHE A 175 12.62 -9.63 5.67
C PHE A 175 13.22 -8.56 6.58
N ILE A 176 14.54 -8.33 6.51
CA ILE A 176 15.21 -7.29 7.28
C ILE A 176 14.69 -5.91 6.89
N GLY A 177 14.67 -5.60 5.59
CA GLY A 177 14.18 -4.30 5.09
C GLY A 177 12.73 -4.01 5.47
N THR A 178 11.85 -5.02 5.44
CA THR A 178 10.48 -4.85 5.91
C THR A 178 10.41 -4.65 7.43
N SER A 179 11.24 -5.35 8.18
CA SER A 179 11.31 -5.21 9.65
C SER A 179 11.79 -3.82 10.07
N THR A 180 12.67 -3.19 9.29
CA THR A 180 13.14 -1.82 9.57
C THR A 180 12.03 -0.78 9.46
N PHE A 181 10.89 -1.06 8.84
CA PHE A 181 9.73 -0.16 8.91
C PHE A 181 9.19 0.04 10.34
N LEU A 182 9.46 -0.88 11.26
CA LEU A 182 9.12 -0.70 12.68
C LEU A 182 9.85 0.50 13.30
N PHE A 183 11.05 0.85 12.82
CA PHE A 183 11.87 1.91 13.39
C PHE A 183 11.21 3.29 13.26
N GLY A 184 10.43 3.51 12.19
CA GLY A 184 9.64 4.73 12.00
C GLY A 184 8.15 4.55 12.34
N GLY A 185 7.77 3.49 13.03
CA GLY A 185 6.36 3.20 13.33
C GLY A 185 5.51 2.79 12.12
N GLY A 186 6.13 2.38 11.02
CA GLY A 186 5.54 2.09 9.71
C GLY A 186 4.72 0.79 9.63
N ARG A 187 3.72 0.63 10.51
CA ARG A 187 2.81 -0.54 10.53
C ARG A 187 2.13 -0.78 9.17
N ASN A 188 1.72 0.30 8.49
CA ASN A 188 1.07 0.20 7.18
C ASN A 188 2.02 -0.31 6.11
N ALA A 189 3.31 0.06 6.17
CA ALA A 189 4.30 -0.41 5.20
C ALA A 189 4.54 -1.92 5.33
N ILE A 190 4.56 -2.46 6.56
CA ILE A 190 4.66 -3.91 6.80
C ILE A 190 3.42 -4.64 6.25
N PHE A 191 2.23 -4.12 6.53
CA PHE A 191 0.98 -4.68 6.01
C PHE A 191 0.97 -4.70 4.46
N ILE A 192 1.41 -3.61 3.84
CA ILE A 192 1.54 -3.49 2.38
C ILE A 192 2.56 -4.48 1.83
N SER A 193 3.71 -4.65 2.48
CA SER A 193 4.69 -5.67 2.09
C SER A 193 4.10 -7.09 2.13
N VAL A 194 3.27 -7.42 3.12
CA VAL A 194 2.56 -8.71 3.19
C VAL A 194 1.58 -8.85 2.01
N LEU A 195 0.80 -7.82 1.70
CA LEU A 195 -0.10 -7.83 0.54
C LEU A 195 0.67 -8.01 -0.77
N ILE A 196 1.85 -7.37 -0.92
CA ILE A 196 2.72 -7.55 -2.09
C ILE A 196 3.19 -8.99 -2.22
N VAL A 197 3.57 -9.64 -1.11
CA VAL A 197 3.93 -11.07 -1.13
C VAL A 197 2.77 -11.93 -1.62
N LEU A 198 1.57 -11.70 -1.09
CA LEU A 198 0.36 -12.43 -1.47
C LEU A 198 -0.01 -12.23 -2.94
N LEU A 199 0.03 -10.98 -3.41
CA LEU A 199 -0.25 -10.64 -4.81
C LEU A 199 0.80 -11.21 -5.75
N SER A 200 2.08 -11.18 -5.36
CA SER A 200 3.16 -11.79 -6.14
C SER A 200 2.93 -13.29 -6.30
N ILE A 201 2.62 -13.99 -5.21
CA ILE A 201 2.29 -15.43 -5.24
C ILE A 201 1.06 -15.68 -6.11
N TYR A 202 0.01 -14.88 -5.92
CA TYR A 202 -1.24 -14.98 -6.68
C TYR A 202 -0.99 -14.85 -8.19
N PHE A 203 -0.37 -13.76 -8.65
CA PHE A 203 -0.15 -13.51 -10.06
C PHE A 203 0.85 -14.50 -10.70
N ILE A 204 1.92 -14.88 -10.00
CA ILE A 204 2.87 -15.89 -10.48
C ILE A 204 2.18 -17.25 -10.70
N ASN A 205 1.34 -17.68 -9.74
CA ASN A 205 0.55 -18.91 -9.85
C ASN A 205 -0.50 -18.81 -10.95
N PHE A 206 -1.21 -17.67 -11.00
CA PHE A 206 -2.28 -17.40 -11.93
C PHE A 206 -1.79 -17.45 -13.38
N ALA A 207 -0.63 -16.84 -13.66
CA ALA A 207 0.05 -16.89 -14.94
C ALA A 207 0.70 -18.26 -15.25
N GLY A 208 0.78 -19.18 -14.28
CA GLY A 208 1.39 -20.50 -14.46
C GLY A 208 2.92 -20.47 -14.57
N LEU A 209 3.57 -19.40 -14.10
CA LEU A 209 5.04 -19.30 -14.09
C LEU A 209 5.66 -20.31 -13.13
N ARG A 210 5.04 -20.48 -11.96
CA ARG A 210 5.41 -21.42 -10.91
C ARG A 210 4.16 -21.79 -10.11
N ARG A 211 4.13 -22.99 -9.52
CA ARG A 211 3.15 -23.35 -8.50
C ARG A 211 3.77 -23.16 -7.13
N ILE A 212 3.34 -22.14 -6.41
CA ILE A 212 3.76 -21.81 -5.05
C ILE A 212 2.56 -22.05 -4.14
N LYS A 213 2.65 -23.07 -3.29
CA LYS A 213 1.62 -23.34 -2.28
C LYS A 213 1.96 -22.54 -1.02
N ILE A 214 1.00 -21.77 -0.54
CA ILE A 214 1.09 -21.12 0.78
C ILE A 214 0.75 -22.18 1.82
N ASN A 215 1.64 -22.40 2.78
CA ASN A 215 1.31 -23.19 3.95
C ASN A 215 0.36 -22.37 4.82
N LYS A 216 -0.92 -22.74 4.83
CA LYS A 216 -1.99 -22.02 5.54
C LYS A 216 -1.69 -21.84 7.03
N PHE A 217 -1.13 -22.87 7.67
CA PHE A 217 -0.78 -22.83 9.08
C PHE A 217 0.34 -21.83 9.37
N LYS A 218 1.44 -21.90 8.62
CA LYS A 218 2.55 -20.93 8.76
C LYS A 218 2.09 -19.50 8.48
N PHE A 219 1.26 -19.32 7.45
CA PHE A 219 0.70 -18.02 7.11
C PHE A 219 -0.19 -17.46 8.22
N PHE A 220 -1.06 -18.29 8.80
CA PHE A 220 -1.91 -17.91 9.93
C PHE A 220 -1.07 -17.50 11.15
N ILE A 221 -0.04 -18.28 11.49
CA ILE A 221 0.91 -17.93 12.57
C ILE A 221 1.60 -16.59 12.29
N SER A 222 2.05 -16.36 11.06
CA SER A 222 2.70 -15.09 10.70
C SER A 222 1.75 -13.90 10.84
N ILE A 223 0.49 -14.01 10.40
CA ILE A 223 -0.51 -12.96 10.59
C ILE A 223 -0.75 -12.71 12.08
N PHE A 224 -0.92 -13.78 12.85
CA PHE A 224 -1.17 -13.69 14.28
C PHE A 224 0.00 -13.00 15.01
N PHE A 225 1.24 -13.32 14.64
CA PHE A 225 2.43 -12.67 15.20
C PHE A 225 2.49 -11.16 14.85
N ILE A 226 2.19 -10.78 13.61
CA ILE A 226 2.11 -9.37 13.20
C ILE A 226 1.01 -8.64 13.97
N ALA A 227 -0.14 -9.27 14.17
CA ALA A 227 -1.25 -8.72 14.93
C ALA A 227 -0.86 -8.44 16.40
N ILE A 228 -0.13 -9.37 17.04
CA ILE A 228 0.41 -9.17 18.40
C ILE A 228 1.38 -7.99 18.46
N ILE A 229 2.31 -7.89 17.50
CA ILE A 229 3.25 -6.75 17.46
C ILE A 229 2.48 -5.44 17.32
N PHE A 230 1.45 -5.39 16.47
CA PHE A 230 0.65 -4.19 16.29
C PHE A 230 -0.13 -3.83 17.55
N LEU A 231 -0.73 -4.82 18.22
CA LEU A 231 -1.40 -4.64 19.51
C LEU A 231 -0.46 -4.05 20.55
N TYR A 232 0.74 -4.61 20.69
CA TYR A 232 1.75 -4.11 21.60
C TYR A 232 2.11 -2.64 21.31
N ILE A 233 2.34 -2.30 20.03
CA ILE A 233 2.65 -0.92 19.63
C ILE A 233 1.51 0.05 19.97
N PHE A 234 0.25 -0.36 19.81
CA PHE A 234 -0.89 0.49 20.15
C PHE A 234 -1.00 0.74 21.66
N VAL A 235 -0.90 -0.33 22.46
CA VAL A 235 -0.95 -0.24 23.92
C VAL A 235 0.20 0.61 24.44
N ALA A 236 1.44 0.32 24.01
CA ALA A 236 2.62 1.05 24.44
C ALA A 236 2.54 2.55 24.07
N ARG A 237 1.89 2.89 22.95
CA ARG A 237 1.64 4.28 22.57
C ARG A 237 0.66 4.96 23.52
N ASP A 238 -0.46 4.31 23.83
CA ASP A 238 -1.46 4.87 24.73
C ASP A 238 -0.87 5.05 26.14
N GLU A 239 -0.10 4.07 26.62
CA GLU A 239 0.65 4.16 27.88
C GLU A 239 1.66 5.32 27.88
N TYR A 240 2.41 5.49 26.79
CA TYR A 240 3.35 6.63 26.63
C TYR A 240 2.64 7.98 26.73
N LEU A 241 1.43 8.08 26.18
CA LEU A 241 0.60 9.29 26.23
C LEU A 241 -0.16 9.45 27.56
N GLY A 242 -0.03 8.52 28.50
CA GLY A 242 -0.77 8.53 29.77
C GLY A 242 -2.27 8.27 29.62
N ILE A 243 -2.69 7.62 28.52
CA ILE A 243 -4.10 7.37 28.18
C ILE A 243 -4.40 5.89 28.45
N THR A 244 -5.44 5.60 29.25
CA THR A 244 -5.87 4.21 29.43
C THR A 244 -6.64 3.70 28.20
N MET A 245 -6.78 2.38 28.04
CA MET A 245 -7.59 1.81 26.95
C MET A 245 -9.03 2.33 26.97
N ILE A 246 -9.62 2.51 28.15
CA ILE A 246 -10.99 3.00 28.31
C ILE A 246 -11.07 4.47 27.88
N ASP A 247 -10.11 5.29 28.32
CA ASP A 247 -10.03 6.70 27.90
C ASP A 247 -9.91 6.80 26.38
N ARG A 248 -9.09 5.95 25.75
CA ARG A 248 -8.96 5.91 24.29
C ARG A 248 -10.28 5.56 23.60
N ILE A 249 -11.02 4.58 24.12
CA ILE A 249 -12.34 4.22 23.58
C ILE A 249 -13.30 5.40 23.71
N ASN A 250 -13.39 6.03 24.88
CA ASN A 250 -14.25 7.19 25.11
C ASN A 250 -13.89 8.39 24.21
N LEU A 251 -12.59 8.66 24.03
CA LEU A 251 -12.10 9.68 23.11
C LEU A 251 -12.52 9.39 21.66
N ASN A 252 -12.45 8.12 21.23
CA ASN A 252 -12.88 7.75 19.88
C ASN A 252 -14.40 7.86 19.71
N GLU A 253 -15.19 7.46 20.72
CA GLU A 253 -16.65 7.65 20.69
C GLU A 253 -17.02 9.12 20.53
N PHE A 254 -16.37 10.00 21.31
CA PHE A 254 -16.59 11.44 21.25
C PHE A 254 -16.14 12.04 19.91
N ASN A 255 -14.89 11.81 19.50
CA ASN A 255 -14.31 12.45 18.31
C ASN A 255 -14.95 12.00 16.99
N TYR A 256 -15.47 10.77 16.94
CA TYR A 256 -16.04 10.18 15.71
C TYR A 256 -17.55 10.04 15.76
N ASN A 257 -18.20 10.46 16.85
CA ASN A 257 -19.62 10.29 17.10
C ASN A 257 -20.10 8.84 16.85
N ILE A 258 -19.37 7.90 17.44
CA ILE A 258 -19.66 6.45 17.36
C ILE A 258 -19.95 5.89 18.74
N LYS A 259 -20.46 4.66 18.79
CA LYS A 259 -20.56 3.92 20.04
C LYS A 259 -20.01 2.50 19.89
N PHE A 260 -19.04 2.13 20.72
CA PHE A 260 -18.61 0.75 20.84
C PHE A 260 -19.65 -0.07 21.60
N ASN A 261 -19.72 -1.36 21.30
CA ASN A 261 -20.65 -2.24 21.98
C ASN A 261 -20.30 -2.35 23.46
N ASN A 262 -21.28 -2.14 24.33
CA ASN A 262 -21.11 -2.25 25.79
C ASN A 262 -20.48 -3.59 26.18
N ILE A 263 -20.88 -4.71 25.56
CA ILE A 263 -20.29 -6.03 25.83
C ILE A 263 -18.78 -6.03 25.58
N MET A 264 -18.33 -5.41 24.49
CA MET A 264 -16.91 -5.34 24.15
C MET A 264 -16.14 -4.41 25.10
N VAL A 265 -16.77 -3.31 25.53
CA VAL A 265 -16.21 -2.37 26.52
C VAL A 265 -16.06 -3.05 27.88
N ASP A 266 -17.07 -3.80 28.33
CA ASP A 266 -17.05 -4.53 29.61
C ASP A 266 -15.91 -5.56 29.64
N LEU A 267 -15.57 -6.18 28.50
CA LEU A 267 -14.42 -7.11 28.40
C LEU A 267 -13.06 -6.43 28.66
N LEU A 268 -12.95 -5.10 28.53
CA LEU A 268 -11.73 -4.36 28.89
C LEU A 268 -11.50 -4.30 30.41
N GLN A 269 -12.56 -4.50 31.20
CA GLN A 269 -12.51 -4.58 32.66
C GLN A 269 -12.26 -6.01 33.16
N SER A 270 -12.08 -6.98 32.26
CA SER A 270 -11.79 -8.37 32.63
C SER A 270 -10.47 -8.50 33.41
N ASN A 271 -10.47 -9.35 34.44
CA ASN A 271 -9.25 -9.75 35.16
C ASN A 271 -8.29 -10.56 34.28
N SER A 272 -8.76 -11.12 33.16
CA SER A 272 -7.90 -11.84 32.21
C SER A 272 -7.25 -10.86 31.23
N ASN A 273 -5.93 -10.70 31.34
CA ASN A 273 -5.15 -9.90 30.41
C ASN A 273 -5.40 -10.31 28.94
N ILE A 274 -5.52 -11.61 28.65
CA ILE A 274 -5.76 -12.10 27.29
C ILE A 274 -7.11 -11.57 26.75
N ILE A 275 -8.16 -11.62 27.57
CA ILE A 275 -9.48 -11.13 27.18
C ILE A 275 -9.47 -9.61 27.01
N LYS A 276 -8.87 -8.89 27.98
CA LYS A 276 -8.74 -7.43 27.96
C LYS A 276 -8.01 -6.93 26.70
N TYR A 277 -6.77 -7.40 26.49
CA TYR A 277 -5.96 -6.98 25.35
C TYR A 277 -6.52 -7.48 24.01
N GLY A 278 -7.07 -8.70 23.98
CA GLY A 278 -7.71 -9.26 22.79
C GLY A 278 -8.94 -8.47 22.35
N SER A 279 -9.79 -8.07 23.31
CA SER A 279 -10.99 -7.27 23.04
C SER A 279 -10.61 -5.86 22.58
N TYR A 280 -9.62 -5.24 23.23
CA TYR A 280 -9.07 -3.95 22.81
C TYR A 280 -8.58 -4.00 21.37
N PHE A 281 -7.79 -5.02 21.02
CA PHE A 281 -7.30 -5.21 19.65
C PHE A 281 -8.44 -5.30 18.63
N ILE A 282 -9.46 -6.12 18.90
CA ILE A 282 -10.58 -6.33 17.99
C ILE A 282 -11.35 -5.02 17.77
N MET A 283 -11.65 -4.30 18.85
CA MET A 283 -12.34 -2.99 18.77
C MET A 283 -11.52 -2.00 17.96
N TYR A 284 -10.24 -1.86 18.26
CA TYR A 284 -9.35 -0.90 17.60
C TYR A 284 -9.13 -1.25 16.12
N MET A 285 -8.88 -2.52 15.80
CA MET A 285 -8.77 -2.97 14.41
C MET A 285 -10.06 -2.74 13.63
N THR A 286 -11.23 -3.03 14.22
CA THR A 286 -12.51 -2.78 13.58
C THR A 286 -12.68 -1.29 13.30
N PHE A 287 -12.35 -0.44 14.27
CA PHE A 287 -12.37 1.02 14.12
C PHE A 287 -11.46 1.48 12.96
N TYR A 288 -10.17 1.13 12.98
CA TYR A 288 -9.22 1.51 11.92
C TYR A 288 -9.61 0.97 10.55
N LEU A 289 -10.18 -0.23 10.48
CA LEU A 289 -10.61 -0.83 9.23
C LEU A 289 -11.85 -0.16 8.65
N THR A 290 -12.65 0.59 9.41
CA THR A 290 -14.01 1.01 8.97
C THR A 290 -14.30 2.50 9.07
N HIS A 291 -13.50 3.26 9.83
CA HIS A 291 -13.70 4.71 10.04
C HIS A 291 -13.57 5.56 8.77
N SER A 292 -12.81 5.08 7.77
CA SER A 292 -12.58 5.75 6.48
C SER A 292 -13.86 6.10 5.72
N LEU A 293 -14.91 5.25 5.79
CA LEU A 293 -16.18 5.51 5.11
C LEU A 293 -16.96 6.65 5.77
N THR A 294 -16.76 6.90 7.07
CA THR A 294 -17.35 8.07 7.74
C THR A 294 -16.72 9.35 7.23
N PHE A 295 -15.42 9.36 6.98
CA PHE A 295 -14.77 10.52 6.37
C PHE A 295 -15.21 10.76 4.92
N LEU A 296 -15.42 9.69 4.14
CA LEU A 296 -16.00 9.81 2.79
C LEU A 296 -17.38 10.47 2.85
N ASP A 297 -18.23 10.01 3.78
CA ASP A 297 -19.57 10.55 3.96
C ASP A 297 -19.56 12.02 4.39
N LEU A 298 -18.79 12.33 5.43
CA LEU A 298 -18.61 13.70 5.90
C LEU A 298 -18.13 14.61 4.77
N GLY A 299 -17.17 14.18 3.96
CA GLY A 299 -16.64 15.01 2.88
C GLY A 299 -17.62 15.26 1.73
N PHE A 300 -18.66 14.44 1.55
CA PHE A 300 -19.73 14.75 0.60
C PHE A 300 -20.77 15.71 1.17
N ILE A 301 -20.94 15.76 2.49
CA ILE A 301 -21.97 16.55 3.17
C ILE A 301 -21.46 17.95 3.56
N THR A 302 -20.14 18.15 3.70
CA THR A 302 -19.58 19.37 4.29
C THR A 302 -19.34 20.56 3.34
N ASP A 303 -19.89 20.58 2.12
CA ASP A 303 -19.73 21.68 1.14
C ASP A 303 -18.26 22.15 0.97
N LEU A 304 -17.32 21.21 0.98
CA LEU A 304 -15.90 21.41 0.69
C LEU A 304 -15.56 20.85 -0.71
N PRO A 305 -14.55 21.36 -1.42
CA PRO A 305 -13.68 22.49 -1.08
C PRO A 305 -14.35 23.83 -1.42
N LYS A 306 -14.05 24.88 -0.63
CA LYS A 306 -14.69 26.20 -0.80
C LYS A 306 -14.27 26.90 -2.10
N HIS A 307 -13.06 26.62 -2.59
CA HIS A 307 -12.48 27.29 -3.75
C HIS A 307 -11.74 26.29 -4.66
N ALA A 308 -12.47 25.73 -5.64
CA ALA A 308 -11.96 24.84 -6.70
C ALA A 308 -11.34 23.51 -6.22
N TYR A 309 -11.23 22.55 -7.15
CA TYR A 309 -10.62 21.25 -6.88
C TYR A 309 -9.11 21.37 -6.66
N TYR A 310 -8.52 20.44 -5.91
CA TYR A 310 -7.10 20.47 -5.55
C TYR A 310 -6.14 19.91 -6.63
N PHE A 311 -6.67 19.49 -7.79
CA PHE A 311 -5.93 19.08 -8.99
C PHE A 311 -4.81 18.04 -8.76
N GLY A 312 -4.99 17.13 -7.80
CA GLY A 312 -4.05 16.05 -7.49
C GLY A 312 -3.18 16.35 -6.26
N ALA A 313 -3.27 17.53 -5.67
CA ALA A 313 -2.51 17.89 -4.47
C ALA A 313 -2.90 17.08 -3.25
N MET A 314 -4.12 16.56 -3.17
CA MET A 314 -4.54 15.73 -2.06
C MET A 314 -4.11 14.26 -2.24
N GLU A 315 -4.43 13.66 -3.37
CA GLU A 315 -4.18 12.25 -3.66
C GLU A 315 -2.69 11.97 -3.90
N PHE A 316 -2.02 12.89 -4.59
CA PHE A 316 -0.62 12.78 -4.97
C PHE A 316 0.25 13.77 -4.21
N TYR A 317 -0.13 14.14 -2.98
CA TYR A 317 0.61 15.10 -2.15
C TYR A 317 2.13 14.86 -2.10
N PRO A 318 2.68 13.62 -2.05
CA PRO A 318 4.13 13.44 -2.02
C PRO A 318 4.81 13.88 -3.32
N ILE A 319 4.11 13.72 -4.45
CA ILE A 319 4.56 14.14 -5.78
C ILE A 319 4.46 15.66 -5.90
N VAL A 320 3.36 16.24 -5.42
CA VAL A 320 3.16 17.69 -5.39
C VAL A 320 4.21 18.39 -4.52
N LEU A 321 4.49 17.86 -3.33
CA LEU A 321 5.56 18.37 -2.46
C LEU A 321 6.92 18.33 -3.16
N PHE A 322 7.19 17.28 -3.94
CA PHE A 322 8.41 17.21 -4.75
C PHE A 322 8.45 18.33 -5.79
N PHE A 323 7.37 18.52 -6.57
CA PHE A 323 7.33 19.59 -7.58
C PHE A 323 7.42 20.99 -6.98
N ASN A 324 6.76 21.26 -5.85
CA ASN A 324 6.84 22.57 -5.19
C ASN A 324 8.28 22.91 -4.77
N LYS A 325 9.11 21.91 -4.43
CA LYS A 325 10.55 22.13 -4.17
C LYS A 325 11.34 22.57 -5.41
N PHE A 326 10.84 22.34 -6.62
CA PHE A 326 11.41 22.83 -7.87
C PHE A 326 10.79 24.15 -8.35
N GLY A 327 9.98 24.81 -7.50
CA GLY A 327 9.38 26.10 -7.82
C GLY A 327 8.04 26.03 -8.56
N PHE A 328 7.41 24.87 -8.63
CA PHE A 328 6.01 24.79 -9.05
C PHE A 328 5.10 25.32 -7.94
N ASP A 329 3.99 25.94 -8.32
CA ASP A 329 3.04 26.58 -7.40
C ASP A 329 1.73 25.78 -7.31
N PHE A 330 1.83 24.53 -6.83
CA PHE A 330 0.65 23.72 -6.53
C PHE A 330 0.18 23.97 -5.09
N ILE A 331 -1.12 23.84 -4.87
CA ILE A 331 -1.73 23.95 -3.52
C ILE A 331 -1.00 23.01 -2.55
N SER A 332 -0.63 23.56 -1.39
CA SER A 332 0.09 22.81 -0.36
C SER A 332 -0.86 21.95 0.47
N ILE A 333 -0.32 20.88 1.07
CA ILE A 333 -1.09 20.04 1.99
C ILE A 333 -1.54 20.82 3.24
N ASP A 334 -0.79 21.85 3.64
CA ASP A 334 -1.13 22.68 4.82
C ASP A 334 -2.35 23.54 4.52
N THR A 335 -2.43 24.12 3.32
CA THR A 335 -3.63 24.84 2.84
C THR A 335 -4.86 23.92 2.79
N ILE A 336 -4.70 22.68 2.32
CA ILE A 336 -5.79 21.69 2.31
C ILE A 336 -6.22 21.33 3.74
N ARG A 337 -5.28 21.26 4.69
CA ARG A 337 -5.56 20.98 6.11
C ARG A 337 -6.30 22.10 6.82
N GLU A 338 -6.05 23.35 6.44
CA GLU A 338 -6.80 24.51 6.92
C GLU A 338 -8.27 24.46 6.48
N GLU A 339 -8.54 24.05 5.24
CA GLU A 339 -9.91 23.87 4.74
C GLU A 339 -10.59 22.62 5.30
N TRP A 340 -9.82 21.55 5.47
CA TRP A 340 -10.33 20.27 5.92
C TRP A 340 -9.40 19.60 6.93
N ILE A 341 -9.76 19.76 8.21
CA ILE A 341 -9.02 19.28 9.38
C ILE A 341 -8.79 17.75 9.34
N PHE A 342 -9.66 17.00 8.65
CA PHE A 342 -9.54 15.54 8.52
C PHE A 342 -8.74 15.06 7.30
N SER A 343 -8.16 15.97 6.51
CA SER A 343 -7.38 15.62 5.30
C SER A 343 -6.14 14.76 5.58
N GLY A 344 -5.63 14.73 6.82
CA GLY A 344 -4.55 13.85 7.27
C GLY A 344 -4.99 12.46 7.75
N ASN A 345 -6.29 12.19 7.83
CA ASN A 345 -6.81 10.92 8.32
C ASN A 345 -6.87 9.87 7.20
N TYR A 346 -7.03 8.61 7.61
CA TYR A 346 -7.14 7.47 6.71
C TYR A 346 -8.44 7.53 5.90
N THR A 347 -8.36 8.19 4.74
CA THR A 347 -9.48 8.37 3.82
C THR A 347 -9.53 7.24 2.79
N THR A 348 -10.75 6.90 2.35
CA THR A 348 -10.93 6.00 1.21
C THR A 348 -10.24 6.57 -0.03
N LEU A 349 -9.94 5.74 -1.04
CA LEU A 349 -9.41 6.19 -2.34
C LEU A 349 -10.27 7.30 -2.99
N PHE A 350 -11.59 7.23 -2.81
CA PHE A 350 -12.50 8.05 -3.60
C PHE A 350 -12.62 9.49 -3.13
N LEU A 351 -12.39 9.70 -1.84
CA LEU A 351 -12.50 11.01 -1.22
C LEU A 351 -11.44 12.02 -1.73
N PRO A 352 -10.13 11.73 -1.65
CA PRO A 352 -9.11 12.62 -2.22
C PRO A 352 -9.25 12.77 -3.73
N LEU A 353 -9.63 11.72 -4.47
CA LEU A 353 -9.92 11.84 -5.92
C LEU A 353 -11.09 12.81 -6.19
N TYR A 354 -12.14 12.76 -5.37
CA TYR A 354 -13.27 13.68 -5.47
C TYR A 354 -12.85 15.13 -5.20
N TYR A 355 -12.04 15.36 -4.17
CA TYR A 355 -11.51 16.70 -3.89
C TYR A 355 -10.53 17.20 -4.95
N ASP A 356 -9.77 16.30 -5.58
CA ASP A 356 -8.80 16.66 -6.60
C ASP A 356 -9.42 16.89 -7.98
N PHE A 357 -10.49 16.17 -8.34
CA PHE A 357 -11.00 16.14 -9.71
C PHE A 357 -12.53 16.19 -9.85
N GLY A 358 -13.27 16.22 -8.75
CA GLY A 358 -14.73 16.13 -8.74
C GLY A 358 -15.26 14.75 -9.11
N ILE A 359 -16.59 14.60 -9.12
CA ILE A 359 -17.26 13.30 -9.38
C ILE A 359 -16.82 12.71 -10.73
N MET A 360 -16.86 13.50 -11.80
CA MET A 360 -16.52 13.02 -13.14
C MET A 360 -15.03 12.69 -13.27
N GLY A 361 -14.16 13.50 -12.67
CA GLY A 361 -12.72 13.23 -12.66
C GLY A 361 -12.38 11.96 -11.88
N THR A 362 -13.03 11.71 -10.74
CA THR A 362 -12.90 10.47 -9.99
C THR A 362 -13.30 9.26 -10.84
N PHE A 363 -14.43 9.34 -11.55
CA PHE A 363 -14.86 8.26 -12.44
C PHE A 363 -13.86 8.03 -13.58
N LEU A 364 -13.34 9.09 -14.21
CA LEU A 364 -12.30 8.97 -15.25
C LEU A 364 -11.03 8.32 -14.71
N MET A 365 -10.58 8.68 -13.51
CA MET A 365 -9.42 8.08 -12.87
C MET A 365 -9.64 6.58 -12.58
N ILE A 366 -10.81 6.21 -12.09
CA ILE A 366 -11.18 4.81 -11.87
C ILE A 366 -11.16 4.03 -13.19
N VAL A 367 -11.79 4.57 -14.25
CA VAL A 367 -11.78 3.97 -15.60
C VAL A 367 -10.35 3.80 -16.11
N PHE A 368 -9.49 4.79 -15.93
CA PHE A 368 -8.09 4.73 -16.31
C PHE A 368 -7.31 3.64 -15.55
N LEU A 369 -7.49 3.53 -14.23
CA LEU A 369 -6.87 2.48 -13.42
C LEU A 369 -7.32 1.09 -13.85
N ILE A 370 -8.60 0.91 -14.20
CA ILE A 370 -9.13 -0.35 -14.71
C ILE A 370 -8.51 -0.68 -16.08
N PHE A 371 -8.41 0.30 -16.97
CA PHE A 371 -7.74 0.10 -18.26
C PHE A 371 -6.29 -0.37 -18.05
N LEU A 372 -5.52 0.32 -17.21
CA LEU A 372 -4.14 -0.06 -16.90
C LEU A 372 -4.06 -1.46 -16.29
N PHE A 373 -5.00 -1.80 -15.40
CA PHE A 373 -5.09 -3.12 -14.80
C PHE A 373 -5.28 -4.21 -15.86
N VAL A 374 -6.32 -4.09 -16.69
CA VAL A 374 -6.66 -5.08 -17.72
C VAL A 374 -5.55 -5.20 -18.76
N TYR A 375 -4.99 -4.07 -19.20
CA TYR A 375 -3.87 -4.05 -20.15
C TYR A 375 -2.66 -4.81 -19.62
N ASN A 376 -2.23 -4.52 -18.39
CA ASN A 376 -1.09 -5.20 -17.80
C ASN A 376 -1.41 -6.67 -17.46
N LEU A 377 -2.66 -7.01 -17.14
CA LEU A 377 -3.10 -8.37 -16.90
C LEU A 377 -2.89 -9.23 -18.15
N LEU A 378 -3.41 -8.76 -19.29
CA LEU A 378 -3.29 -9.47 -20.56
C LEU A 378 -1.83 -9.55 -21.02
N LYS A 379 -1.09 -8.44 -20.92
CA LYS A 379 0.34 -8.40 -21.26
C LYS A 379 1.18 -9.35 -20.40
N PHE A 380 0.89 -9.42 -19.09
CA PHE A 380 1.56 -10.36 -18.19
C PHE A 380 1.17 -11.81 -18.48
N LEU A 381 -0.10 -12.10 -18.74
CA LEU A 381 -0.56 -13.44 -19.07
C LEU A 381 0.10 -13.96 -20.36
N ASN A 382 0.24 -13.10 -21.37
CA ASN A 382 0.80 -13.47 -22.67
C ASN A 382 2.33 -13.53 -22.63
N ASN A 383 2.99 -12.48 -22.13
CA ASN A 383 4.44 -12.29 -22.32
C ASN A 383 5.24 -12.53 -21.04
N LYS A 384 4.57 -12.84 -19.92
CA LYS A 384 5.19 -13.00 -18.59
C LYS A 384 6.10 -11.81 -18.24
N ASN A 385 5.71 -10.60 -18.61
CA ASN A 385 6.54 -9.41 -18.48
C ASN A 385 6.65 -8.93 -17.00
N LEU A 386 7.88 -8.73 -16.50
CA LEU A 386 8.14 -8.26 -15.14
C LEU A 386 7.51 -6.88 -14.83
N ILE A 387 7.62 -5.92 -15.76
CA ILE A 387 7.06 -4.58 -15.59
C ILE A 387 5.54 -4.66 -15.45
N SER A 388 4.89 -5.50 -16.26
CA SER A 388 3.46 -5.73 -16.14
C SER A 388 3.08 -6.43 -14.83
N LEU A 389 3.91 -7.34 -14.30
CA LEU A 389 3.69 -7.93 -12.97
C LEU A 389 3.74 -6.87 -11.86
N ILE A 390 4.76 -6.00 -11.86
CA ILE A 390 4.91 -4.96 -10.85
C ILE A 390 3.73 -3.98 -10.90
N LEU A 391 3.36 -3.52 -12.12
CA LEU A 391 2.19 -2.63 -12.30
C LEU A 391 0.89 -3.29 -11.85
N LEU A 392 0.69 -4.58 -12.14
CA LEU A 392 -0.48 -5.32 -11.65
C LEU A 392 -0.55 -5.35 -10.14
N ILE A 393 0.57 -5.58 -9.45
CA ILE A 393 0.63 -5.59 -7.99
C ILE A 393 0.29 -4.20 -7.45
N ILE A 394 0.90 -3.13 -7.98
CA ILE A 394 0.65 -1.74 -7.56
C ILE A 394 -0.82 -1.37 -7.74
N ILE A 395 -1.39 -1.60 -8.92
CA ILE A 395 -2.80 -1.25 -9.18
C ILE A 395 -3.76 -2.13 -8.35
N SER A 396 -3.41 -3.40 -8.12
CA SER A 396 -4.20 -4.25 -7.21
C SER A 396 -4.20 -3.70 -5.78
N LEU A 397 -3.07 -3.18 -5.29
CA LEU A 397 -3.02 -2.55 -3.95
C LEU A 397 -3.94 -1.33 -3.87
N VAL A 398 -3.99 -0.49 -4.91
CA VAL A 398 -4.91 0.66 -4.97
C VAL A 398 -6.35 0.18 -4.77
N PHE A 399 -6.77 -0.86 -5.49
CA PHE A 399 -8.11 -1.42 -5.36
C PHE A 399 -8.35 -2.13 -4.02
N ILE A 400 -7.38 -2.90 -3.51
CA ILE A 400 -7.50 -3.64 -2.24
C ILE A 400 -7.58 -2.69 -1.05
N LEU A 401 -6.79 -1.63 -1.07
CA LEU A 401 -6.74 -0.67 0.02
C LEU A 401 -7.83 0.39 -0.10
N SER A 402 -8.44 0.57 -1.29
CA SER A 402 -9.40 1.64 -1.56
C SER A 402 -10.49 1.90 -0.52
N PRO A 403 -11.09 0.90 0.16
CA PRO A 403 -12.07 1.20 1.21
C PRO A 403 -11.46 1.74 2.50
N ILE A 404 -10.17 1.53 2.76
CA ILE A 404 -9.51 1.85 4.03
C ILE A 404 -8.54 3.03 3.86
N TYR A 405 -7.77 3.04 2.78
CA TYR A 405 -6.73 4.03 2.47
C TYR A 405 -6.67 4.31 0.97
N SER A 406 -6.39 5.56 0.59
CA SER A 406 -5.75 5.82 -0.69
C SER A 406 -4.31 5.29 -0.65
N PHE A 407 -3.96 4.34 -1.54
CA PHE A 407 -2.58 3.84 -1.61
C PHE A 407 -1.61 4.91 -2.12
N PHE A 408 -2.06 5.82 -2.99
CA PHE A 408 -1.22 6.86 -3.59
C PHE A 408 -0.74 7.88 -2.56
N SER A 409 -1.55 8.16 -1.54
CA SER A 409 -1.20 9.08 -0.47
C SER A 409 -0.35 8.44 0.64
N LEU A 410 -0.12 7.12 0.63
CA LEU A 410 0.73 6.48 1.63
C LEU A 410 2.22 6.73 1.34
N GLY A 411 2.98 7.07 2.39
CA GLY A 411 4.42 7.35 2.26
C GLY A 411 5.28 6.21 1.68
N VAL A 412 4.77 4.97 1.65
CA VAL A 412 5.46 3.82 1.02
C VAL A 412 5.25 3.75 -0.50
N PHE A 413 4.25 4.43 -1.06
CA PHE A 413 3.97 4.42 -2.49
C PHE A 413 5.09 5.06 -3.31
N LEU A 414 5.51 6.29 -2.94
CA LEU A 414 6.53 7.02 -3.70
C LEU A 414 7.88 6.26 -3.77
N PRO A 415 8.41 5.66 -2.70
CA PRO A 415 9.59 4.81 -2.79
C PRO A 415 9.42 3.56 -3.67
N ILE A 416 8.26 2.90 -3.63
CA ILE A 416 7.97 1.76 -4.52
C ILE A 416 7.94 2.23 -5.99
N LEU A 417 7.28 3.36 -6.26
CA LEU A 417 7.21 3.97 -7.58
C LEU A 417 8.61 4.36 -8.07
N PHE A 418 9.43 4.95 -7.21
CA PHE A 418 10.81 5.33 -7.51
C PHE A 418 11.65 4.10 -7.88
N ALA A 419 11.62 3.05 -7.05
CA ALA A 419 12.35 1.80 -7.32
C ALA A 419 11.87 1.14 -8.63
N PHE A 420 10.57 1.17 -8.90
CA PHE A 420 9.98 0.67 -10.15
C PHE A 420 10.44 1.46 -11.37
N THR A 421 10.38 2.79 -11.32
CA THR A 421 10.81 3.67 -12.42
C THR A 421 12.30 3.50 -12.71
N ASN A 422 13.14 3.41 -11.68
CA ASN A 422 14.57 3.12 -11.85
C ASN A 422 14.81 1.77 -12.51
N LEU A 423 14.11 0.72 -12.06
CA LEU A 423 14.20 -0.59 -12.69
C LEU A 423 13.79 -0.53 -14.18
N PHE A 424 12.70 0.17 -14.50
CA PHE A 424 12.24 0.34 -15.88
C PHE A 424 13.30 1.02 -16.76
N VAL A 425 13.87 2.13 -16.29
CA VAL A 425 14.95 2.86 -17.00
C VAL A 425 16.16 1.95 -17.21
N ILE A 426 16.63 1.26 -16.16
CA ILE A 426 17.77 0.33 -16.25
C ILE A 426 17.49 -0.79 -17.25
N MET A 427 16.29 -1.38 -17.24
CA MET A 427 15.93 -2.42 -18.19
C MET A 427 15.98 -1.91 -19.64
N LYS A 428 15.51 -0.68 -19.88
CA LYS A 428 15.55 -0.03 -21.20
C LYS A 428 16.98 0.29 -21.66
N LEU A 429 17.83 0.80 -20.78
CA LEU A 429 19.23 1.06 -21.09
C LEU A 429 19.99 -0.23 -21.46
N LEU A 430 19.70 -1.33 -20.76
CA LEU A 430 20.28 -2.64 -21.07
C LEU A 430 19.81 -3.16 -22.44
N ASP A 431 18.56 -2.93 -22.82
CA ASP A 431 18.03 -3.33 -24.12
C ASP A 431 18.67 -2.51 -25.25
N TYR A 432 18.78 -1.19 -25.08
CA TYR A 432 19.44 -0.31 -26.04
C TYR A 432 20.93 -0.65 -26.24
N ARG A 433 21.66 -0.92 -25.16
CA ARG A 433 23.06 -1.35 -25.25
C ARG A 433 23.20 -2.65 -26.05
N ASN A 434 22.29 -3.60 -25.83
CA ASN A 434 22.33 -4.89 -26.53
C ASN A 434 21.96 -4.76 -28.02
N SER A 435 21.06 -3.85 -28.41
CA SER A 435 20.77 -3.60 -29.83
C SER A 435 21.96 -2.96 -30.53
N LYS A 436 22.58 -1.93 -29.93
CA LYS A 436 23.76 -1.26 -30.51
C LYS A 436 24.96 -2.19 -30.65
N LEU A 437 25.17 -3.10 -29.68
CA LEU A 437 26.23 -4.13 -29.78
C LEU A 437 25.97 -5.19 -30.85
N LYS A 438 24.71 -5.37 -31.29
CA LYS A 438 24.38 -6.24 -32.43
C LYS A 438 24.56 -5.52 -33.77
N GLU A 439 24.35 -4.21 -33.83
CA GLU A 439 24.61 -3.40 -35.04
C GLU A 439 26.11 -3.25 -35.34
N LEU A 440 26.95 -3.29 -34.30
CA LEU A 440 28.41 -3.18 -34.40
C LEU A 440 29.12 -4.52 -34.72
N LYS A 441 28.37 -5.63 -34.78
CA LYS A 441 28.88 -6.97 -35.09
C LYS A 441 28.29 -7.44 -36.40
#